data_AF-A0A2Z3HHL1-F1
#
_entry.id   AF-A0A2Z3HHL1-F1
#
_cell.length_a   1.000
_cell.length_b   1.000
_cell.length_c   1.000
_cell.angle_alpha   90.00
_cell.angle_beta   90.00
_cell.angle_gamma   90.00
#
_symmetry.space_group_name_H-M   'P 1'
#
loop_
_entity.id
_entity.type
_entity.pdbx_description
1 polymer ?
#
loop_
_entity_poly.entity_id
_entity_poly.type
_entity_poly.pdbx_seq_one_letter_code
_entity_poly.pdbx_strand_id
1 'polypeptide(L)'
;MSRTLLAFACWLTFAPAVLGQPAAGGPRKLLYPAAPADVPAVLRPHVEKLLATDQKPLDPGAAKADGVYLRVLSRQYAVDADLKPAGWLGTRPVVFLTVPETAYGRDLLGVLSAIGYDPEDIIDAETGVEKVAVVFAYPDTVREADPKADAVPDDWDRRVFPSTWDNLFALADRSTSDKERFAVRPEGDRFQPTKFQFRSEKEAAFIASFPDAGKKRVRAIEYAALRDAGGADWVYRQSVERLFGASEHYTGDGRTKLTLAGKKKPRAGFPEFLAPNAELKGLPAVAVVSLGALRVSDK
;
A
#
# COMPACT_ATOMS: atom_id res chain seq x y z
N MET A 1 44.91 -57.27 25.09
CA MET A 1 44.94 -56.71 23.72
C MET A 1 43.69 -55.85 23.58
N SER A 2 43.80 -54.52 23.77
CA SER A 2 43.75 -53.51 22.68
C SER A 2 42.53 -53.69 21.78
N ARG A 3 41.62 -52.73 21.56
CA ARG A 3 41.70 -51.26 21.66
C ARG A 3 40.28 -50.71 21.32
N THR A 4 39.99 -49.47 21.74
CA THR A 4 39.06 -48.48 21.09
C THR A 4 37.54 -48.75 21.08
N LEU A 5 36.62 -47.78 21.19
CA LEU A 5 36.66 -46.32 21.11
C LEU A 5 35.40 -45.75 21.82
N LEU A 6 35.57 -44.82 22.78
CA LEU A 6 34.50 -44.01 23.34
C LEU A 6 34.12 -42.93 22.31
N ALA A 7 32.85 -42.86 21.89
CA ALA A 7 32.32 -41.74 21.13
C ALA A 7 31.54 -40.82 22.08
N PHE A 8 32.18 -39.71 22.46
CA PHE A 8 31.55 -38.55 23.10
C PHE A 8 30.75 -37.79 22.02
N ALA A 9 29.42 -37.93 22.02
CA ALA A 9 28.55 -37.10 21.21
C ALA A 9 28.20 -35.83 22.00
N CYS A 10 28.93 -34.74 21.73
CA CYS A 10 28.59 -33.39 22.16
C CYS A 10 27.20 -33.01 21.64
N TRP A 11 26.24 -32.86 22.54
CA TRP A 11 24.98 -32.19 22.26
C TRP A 11 25.24 -30.68 22.15
N LEU A 12 25.46 -30.19 20.93
CA LEU A 12 25.35 -28.76 20.62
C LEU A 12 23.87 -28.40 20.56
N THR A 13 23.33 -27.93 21.68
CA THR A 13 22.04 -27.24 21.71
C THR A 13 22.21 -25.89 21.00
N PHE A 14 21.93 -25.86 19.70
CA PHE A 14 21.64 -24.61 19.01
C PHE A 14 20.38 -24.02 19.63
N ALA A 15 20.55 -23.05 20.53
CA ALA A 15 19.47 -22.16 20.91
C ALA A 15 18.95 -21.52 19.61
N PRO A 16 17.66 -21.67 19.25
CA PRO A 16 17.12 -20.88 18.16
C PRO A 16 17.30 -19.42 18.58
N ALA A 17 18.02 -18.65 17.76
CA ALA A 17 18.03 -17.20 17.86
C ALA A 17 16.57 -16.76 17.85
N VAL A 18 16.06 -16.41 19.03
CA VAL A 18 14.80 -15.69 19.17
C VAL A 18 15.08 -14.37 18.46
N LEU A 19 14.59 -14.26 17.22
CA LEU A 19 14.45 -12.98 16.56
C LEU A 19 13.70 -12.09 17.57
N GLY A 20 14.45 -11.20 18.20
CA GLY A 20 13.91 -10.26 19.17
C GLY A 20 12.70 -9.58 18.54
N GLN A 21 11.62 -9.44 19.31
CA GLN A 21 10.53 -8.58 18.90
C GLN A 21 11.16 -7.23 18.50
N PRO A 22 10.82 -6.69 17.31
CA PRO A 22 11.32 -5.38 16.93
C PRO A 22 11.01 -4.41 18.05
N ALA A 23 12.03 -3.67 18.48
CA ALA A 23 11.92 -2.73 19.59
C ALA A 23 10.70 -1.84 19.36
N ALA A 24 9.85 -1.71 20.37
CA ALA A 24 8.69 -0.84 20.31
C ALA A 24 9.16 0.55 19.84
N GLY A 25 8.68 0.97 18.67
CA GLY A 25 8.93 2.32 18.16
C GLY A 25 8.53 3.33 19.22
N GLY A 26 9.26 4.46 19.31
CA GLY A 26 8.95 5.52 20.27
C GLY A 26 7.49 5.98 20.20
N PRO A 27 7.01 6.71 21.22
CA PRO A 27 5.60 7.10 21.30
C PRO A 27 5.17 7.83 20.02
N ARG A 28 4.08 7.35 19.42
CA ARG A 28 3.48 8.01 18.24
C ARG A 28 2.80 9.30 18.68
N LYS A 29 2.80 10.28 17.79
CA LYS A 29 2.23 11.61 18.04
C LYS A 29 1.15 11.92 17.03
N LEU A 30 0.03 12.46 17.49
CA LEU A 30 -0.95 13.12 16.63
C LEU A 30 -0.36 14.43 16.10
N LEU A 31 -0.24 14.55 14.78
CA LEU A 31 0.30 15.72 14.10
C LEU A 31 -0.80 16.63 13.56
N TYR A 32 -1.94 16.05 13.17
CA TYR A 32 -3.12 16.79 12.75
C TYR A 32 -4.40 15.99 13.08
N PRO A 33 -5.48 16.64 13.55
CA PRO A 33 -5.49 18.01 14.08
C PRO A 33 -4.58 18.13 15.32
N ALA A 34 -4.18 19.36 15.68
CA ALA A 34 -3.20 19.56 16.74
C ALA A 34 -3.71 19.09 18.12
N ALA A 35 -5.01 19.22 18.38
CA ALA A 35 -5.64 18.77 19.61
C ALA A 35 -6.45 17.48 19.37
N PRO A 36 -6.34 16.46 20.26
CA PRO A 36 -7.13 15.24 20.16
C PRO A 36 -8.66 15.46 20.17
N ALA A 37 -9.14 16.52 20.84
CA ALA A 37 -10.56 16.85 20.89
C ALA A 37 -11.13 17.21 19.51
N ASP A 38 -10.28 17.74 18.62
CA ASP A 38 -10.66 18.16 17.27
C ASP A 38 -10.67 16.99 16.27
N VAL A 39 -10.22 15.80 16.69
CA VAL A 39 -10.27 14.61 15.83
C VAL A 39 -11.74 14.29 15.50
N PRO A 40 -12.10 14.19 14.22
CA PRO A 40 -13.46 13.84 13.80
C PRO A 40 -13.93 12.55 14.48
N ALA A 41 -15.18 12.52 14.93
CA ALA A 41 -15.71 11.42 15.75
C ALA A 41 -15.53 10.03 15.11
N VAL A 42 -15.71 9.94 13.79
CA VAL A 42 -15.51 8.71 13.01
C VAL A 42 -14.07 8.19 13.06
N LEU A 43 -13.07 9.07 13.23
CA LEU A 43 -11.65 8.69 13.25
C LEU A 43 -11.10 8.42 14.65
N ARG A 44 -11.76 8.89 15.72
CA ARG A 44 -11.24 8.80 17.09
C ARG A 44 -10.84 7.38 17.50
N PRO A 45 -11.66 6.33 17.28
CA PRO A 45 -11.28 4.98 17.68
C PRO A 45 -10.00 4.47 16.99
N HIS A 46 -9.79 4.88 15.73
CA HIS A 46 -8.61 4.51 14.94
C HIS A 46 -7.38 5.29 15.39
N VAL A 47 -7.52 6.60 15.64
CA VAL A 47 -6.43 7.45 16.12
C VAL A 47 -5.97 7.03 17.51
N GLU A 48 -6.87 6.77 18.45
CA GLU A 48 -6.55 6.29 19.80
C GLU A 48 -5.74 4.99 19.74
N LYS A 49 -6.19 4.02 18.93
CA LYS A 49 -5.45 2.79 18.71
C LYS A 49 -4.10 3.08 18.05
N LEU A 50 -4.01 3.95 17.05
CA LEU A 50 -2.72 4.26 16.44
C LEU A 50 -1.73 4.85 17.43
N LEU A 51 -2.17 5.67 18.39
CA LEU A 51 -1.31 6.25 19.41
C LEU A 51 -0.88 5.24 20.48
N ALA A 52 -1.67 4.20 20.73
CA ALA A 52 -1.32 3.09 21.63
C ALA A 52 -0.30 2.13 20.97
N THR A 53 0.98 2.34 21.26
CA THR A 53 2.09 1.54 20.69
C THR A 53 2.37 0.23 21.43
N ASP A 54 1.76 0.01 22.58
CA ASP A 54 1.92 -1.17 23.45
C ASP A 54 0.95 -2.32 23.10
N GLN A 55 -0.04 -2.07 22.25
CA GLN A 55 -0.98 -3.10 21.82
C GLN A 55 -0.31 -4.14 20.90
N LYS A 56 -0.85 -5.36 20.91
CA LYS A 56 -0.41 -6.41 19.98
C LYS A 56 -0.84 -6.08 18.54
N PRO A 57 0.01 -6.35 17.53
CA PRO A 57 -0.40 -6.26 16.13
C PRO A 57 -1.66 -7.07 15.83
N LEU A 58 -2.61 -6.45 15.12
CA LEU A 58 -3.84 -7.13 14.70
C LEU A 58 -3.53 -8.20 13.64
N ASP A 59 -4.24 -9.33 13.69
CA ASP A 59 -4.24 -10.29 12.60
C ASP A 59 -4.94 -9.71 11.35
N PRO A 60 -4.34 -9.80 10.15
CA PRO A 60 -4.95 -9.25 8.94
C PRO A 60 -6.32 -9.86 8.59
N GLY A 61 -6.58 -11.12 8.96
CA GLY A 61 -7.87 -11.78 8.72
C GLY A 61 -9.00 -11.21 9.57
N ALA A 62 -8.68 -10.50 10.66
CA ALA A 62 -9.66 -9.82 11.50
C ALA A 62 -9.97 -8.39 11.03
N ALA A 63 -9.17 -7.83 10.12
CA ALA A 63 -9.34 -6.48 9.62
C ALA A 63 -10.54 -6.38 8.67
N LYS A 64 -11.32 -5.30 8.80
CA LYS A 64 -12.53 -5.06 8.02
C LYS A 64 -12.52 -3.64 7.46
N ALA A 65 -13.10 -3.47 6.28
CA ALA A 65 -13.43 -2.15 5.77
C ALA A 65 -14.65 -1.61 6.53
N ASP A 66 -14.56 -0.37 7.00
CA ASP A 66 -15.65 0.33 7.70
C ASP A 66 -15.82 1.78 7.21
N GLY A 67 -15.30 2.08 6.01
CA GLY A 67 -15.29 3.41 5.43
C GLY A 67 -14.17 4.33 5.94
N VAL A 68 -13.30 3.84 6.82
CA VAL A 68 -12.07 4.53 7.22
C VAL A 68 -10.87 3.88 6.55
N TYR A 69 -10.04 4.72 5.93
CA TYR A 69 -8.87 4.28 5.17
C TYR A 69 -7.59 4.86 5.76
N LEU A 70 -6.48 4.17 5.46
CA LEU A 70 -5.14 4.56 5.82
C LEU A 70 -4.25 4.66 4.58
N ARG A 71 -3.46 5.73 4.53
CA ARG A 71 -2.34 5.90 3.60
C ARG A 71 -1.07 6.25 4.37
N VAL A 72 0.04 5.61 4.04
CA VAL A 72 1.36 5.98 4.56
C VAL A 72 2.04 6.94 3.59
N LEU A 73 2.48 8.08 4.11
CA LEU A 73 3.18 9.12 3.33
C LEU A 73 4.46 9.55 4.06
N SER A 74 5.40 10.14 3.32
CA SER A 74 6.46 10.93 3.96
C SER A 74 5.85 12.19 4.57
N ARG A 75 6.24 12.53 5.80
CA ARG A 75 5.69 13.65 6.58
C ARG A 75 5.67 14.95 5.77
N GLN A 76 6.75 15.22 5.05
CA GLN A 76 6.93 16.42 4.22
C GLN A 76 5.86 16.62 3.13
N TYR A 77 5.07 15.60 2.81
CA TYR A 77 3.97 15.70 1.84
C TYR A 77 2.60 15.89 2.51
N ALA A 78 2.49 15.65 3.81
CA ALA A 78 1.24 15.66 4.54
C ALA A 78 1.07 16.86 5.47
N VAL A 79 2.09 17.16 6.28
CA VAL A 79 1.99 18.14 7.38
C VAL A 79 3.28 18.91 7.59
N ASP A 80 3.13 20.21 7.89
CA ASP A 80 4.17 21.06 8.47
C ASP A 80 3.73 21.46 9.90
N ALA A 81 3.22 22.68 10.08
CA ALA A 81 2.50 23.10 11.29
C ALA A 81 0.99 22.76 11.24
N ASP A 82 0.46 22.61 10.03
CA ASP A 82 -0.90 22.23 9.67
C ASP A 82 -0.82 21.27 8.47
N LEU A 83 -1.95 20.78 7.96
CA LEU A 83 -2.01 20.09 6.67
C LEU A 83 -1.30 20.93 5.59
N LYS A 84 -0.41 20.28 4.85
CA LYS A 84 0.38 20.93 3.81
C LYS A 84 -0.55 21.49 2.71
N PRO A 85 -0.39 22.76 2.29
CA PRO A 85 -1.06 23.27 1.10
C PRO A 85 -0.72 22.39 -0.11
N ALA A 86 -1.74 21.96 -0.86
CA ALA A 86 -1.59 20.99 -1.95
C ALA A 86 -0.93 19.65 -1.53
N GLY A 87 -1.13 19.22 -0.28
CA GLY A 87 -0.85 17.84 0.13
C GLY A 87 -1.93 16.90 -0.42
N TRP A 88 -1.53 15.81 -1.06
CA TRP A 88 -2.41 14.81 -1.66
C TRP A 88 -2.19 13.42 -1.06
N LEU A 89 -3.19 12.55 -1.14
CA LEU A 89 -3.07 11.13 -0.77
C LEU A 89 -2.06 10.36 -1.64
N GLY A 90 -1.76 10.88 -2.84
CA GLY A 90 -0.74 10.32 -3.72
C GLY A 90 -0.44 11.19 -4.93
N THR A 91 0.35 10.64 -5.85
CA THR A 91 0.84 11.34 -7.06
C THR A 91 0.09 10.99 -8.33
N ARG A 92 -0.90 10.09 -8.25
CA ARG A 92 -1.67 9.55 -9.38
C ARG A 92 -3.17 9.77 -9.16
N PRO A 93 -4.01 9.74 -10.20
CA PRO A 93 -5.48 9.90 -10.07
C PRO A 93 -6.16 8.86 -9.21
N VAL A 94 -5.60 7.66 -9.19
CA VAL A 94 -6.03 6.55 -8.35
C VAL A 94 -4.88 6.21 -7.42
N VAL A 95 -5.22 5.98 -6.15
CA VAL A 95 -4.26 5.67 -5.09
C VAL A 95 -4.61 4.34 -4.44
N PHE A 96 -3.57 3.62 -4.05
CA PHE A 96 -3.70 2.43 -3.23
C PHE A 96 -3.92 2.82 -1.77
N LEU A 97 -4.96 2.27 -1.16
CA LEU A 97 -5.31 2.48 0.24
C LEU A 97 -5.39 1.14 0.97
N THR A 98 -5.29 1.19 2.29
CA THR A 98 -5.58 0.05 3.17
C THR A 98 -6.42 0.52 4.35
N VAL A 99 -6.61 -0.33 5.35
CA VAL A 99 -7.34 -0.03 6.58
C VAL A 99 -6.39 0.40 7.71
N PRO A 100 -6.83 1.19 8.70
CA PRO A 100 -6.00 1.61 9.83
C PRO A 100 -5.37 0.47 10.65
N GLU A 101 -6.06 -0.67 10.71
CA GLU A 101 -5.65 -1.91 11.38
C GLU A 101 -4.28 -2.41 10.93
N THR A 102 -3.88 -2.06 9.70
CA THR A 102 -2.57 -2.35 9.15
C THR A 102 -1.46 -1.77 10.04
N ALA A 103 -1.70 -0.66 10.72
CA ALA A 103 -0.69 0.03 11.54
C ALA A 103 -0.82 -0.14 13.06
N TYR A 104 -1.85 -0.79 13.57
CA TYR A 104 -2.01 -1.00 15.03
C TYR A 104 -0.91 -1.91 15.59
N GLY A 105 -0.28 -1.47 16.68
CA GLY A 105 0.74 -2.24 17.41
C GLY A 105 2.03 -2.54 16.63
N ARG A 106 2.22 -1.95 15.44
CA ARG A 106 3.42 -2.17 14.60
C ARG A 106 4.39 -0.99 14.70
N ASP A 107 5.68 -1.26 14.58
CA ASP A 107 6.68 -0.22 14.30
C ASP A 107 6.65 0.17 12.81
N LEU A 108 7.44 1.18 12.41
CA LEU A 108 7.43 1.65 11.02
C LEU A 108 7.81 0.54 10.02
N LEU A 109 8.82 -0.28 10.34
CA LEU A 109 9.23 -1.41 9.49
C LEU A 109 8.08 -2.40 9.32
N GLY A 110 7.41 -2.75 10.42
CA GLY A 110 6.24 -3.62 10.40
C GLY A 110 5.05 -3.02 9.63
N VAL A 111 4.84 -1.70 9.69
CA VAL A 111 3.80 -1.03 8.88
C VAL A 111 4.13 -1.11 7.40
N LEU A 112 5.33 -0.71 6.99
CA LEU A 112 5.76 -0.71 5.58
C LEU A 112 5.72 -2.12 4.98
N SER A 113 6.15 -3.11 5.76
CA SER A 113 6.08 -4.52 5.36
C SER A 113 4.64 -5.04 5.28
N ALA A 114 3.73 -4.49 6.10
CA ALA A 114 2.32 -4.87 6.07
C ALA A 114 1.55 -4.27 4.88
N ILE A 115 2.05 -3.17 4.31
CA ILE A 115 1.53 -2.58 3.07
C ILE A 115 2.30 -3.04 1.81
N GLY A 116 3.15 -4.06 1.94
CA GLY A 116 3.75 -4.74 0.79
C GLY A 116 5.05 -4.17 0.26
N TYR A 117 5.82 -3.43 1.06
CA TYR A 117 7.19 -3.06 0.70
C TYR A 117 8.17 -4.13 1.18
N ASP A 118 9.17 -4.48 0.37
CA ASP A 118 10.21 -5.43 0.77
C ASP A 118 11.12 -4.82 1.86
N PRO A 119 11.53 -5.57 2.90
CA PRO A 119 12.46 -5.08 3.91
C PRO A 119 13.76 -4.49 3.36
N GLU A 120 14.32 -5.06 2.29
CA GLU A 120 15.56 -4.55 1.68
C GLU A 120 15.31 -3.18 1.04
N ASP A 121 14.24 -3.06 0.23
CA ASP A 121 13.82 -1.79 -0.37
C ASP A 121 13.50 -0.72 0.69
N ILE A 122 12.89 -1.14 1.80
CA ILE A 122 12.57 -0.27 2.94
C ILE A 122 13.86 0.31 3.54
N ILE A 123 14.86 -0.53 3.79
CA ILE A 123 16.12 -0.10 4.40
C ILE A 123 16.85 0.85 3.45
N ASP A 124 16.90 0.53 2.15
CA ASP A 124 17.64 1.31 1.16
C ASP A 124 17.00 2.67 0.87
N ALA A 125 15.67 2.73 0.76
CA ALA A 125 14.97 3.95 0.33
C ALA A 125 14.36 4.80 1.46
N GLU A 126 14.07 4.21 2.62
CA GLU A 126 13.24 4.85 3.66
C GLU A 126 13.99 5.14 4.97
N THR A 127 15.28 4.81 5.04
CA THR A 127 16.14 5.17 6.19
C THR A 127 16.22 6.68 6.36
N GLY A 128 15.95 7.16 7.58
CA GLY A 128 15.97 8.58 7.92
C GLY A 128 14.77 9.39 7.42
N VAL A 129 13.85 8.80 6.64
CA VAL A 129 12.66 9.49 6.13
C VAL A 129 11.53 9.41 7.17
N GLU A 130 11.07 10.56 7.65
CA GLU A 130 9.90 10.60 8.53
C GLU A 130 8.62 10.22 7.79
N LYS A 131 7.90 9.24 8.32
CA LYS A 131 6.63 8.73 7.79
C LYS A 131 5.46 9.05 8.71
N VAL A 132 4.28 9.16 8.10
CA VAL A 132 3.01 9.40 8.79
C VAL A 132 1.95 8.44 8.27
N ALA A 133 1.02 8.07 9.16
CA ALA A 133 -0.25 7.46 8.81
C ALA A 133 -1.29 8.58 8.65
N VAL A 134 -1.77 8.77 7.43
CA VAL A 134 -2.96 9.58 7.14
C VAL A 134 -4.17 8.66 7.26
N VAL A 135 -5.02 8.91 8.25
CA VAL A 135 -6.27 8.19 8.48
C VAL A 135 -7.42 9.11 8.12
N PHE A 136 -8.34 8.64 7.30
CA PHE A 136 -9.37 9.50 6.76
C PHE A 136 -10.63 8.75 6.36
N ALA A 137 -11.71 9.49 6.19
CA ALA A 137 -12.92 9.03 5.51
C ALA A 137 -13.19 9.94 4.31
N TYR A 138 -13.65 9.35 3.22
CA TYR A 138 -14.10 10.12 2.06
C TYR A 138 -15.44 10.82 2.34
N PRO A 139 -15.80 11.88 1.58
CA PRO A 139 -17.15 12.40 1.60
C PRO A 139 -18.17 11.40 1.05
N ASP A 140 -19.43 11.50 1.47
CA ASP A 140 -20.55 10.61 1.09
C ASP A 140 -20.78 10.50 -0.43
N THR A 141 -20.23 11.44 -1.20
CA THR A 141 -20.23 11.41 -2.67
C THR A 141 -19.32 10.34 -3.26
N VAL A 142 -18.32 9.88 -2.51
CA VAL A 142 -17.44 8.76 -2.87
C VAL A 142 -17.92 7.52 -2.14
N ARG A 143 -18.17 6.44 -2.87
CA ARG A 143 -18.82 5.23 -2.33
C ARG A 143 -18.00 3.99 -2.61
N GLU A 144 -18.17 2.96 -1.82
CA GLU A 144 -17.63 1.64 -2.19
C GLU A 144 -18.28 1.15 -3.49
N ALA A 145 -17.46 0.52 -4.35
CA ALA A 145 -17.94 -0.15 -5.55
C ALA A 145 -18.61 -1.47 -5.17
N ASP A 146 -19.62 -1.87 -5.93
CA ASP A 146 -20.20 -3.21 -5.78
C ASP A 146 -19.15 -4.25 -6.23
N PRO A 147 -18.71 -5.17 -5.36
CA PRO A 147 -17.72 -6.19 -5.72
C PRO A 147 -18.23 -7.18 -6.79
N LYS A 148 -19.54 -7.18 -7.10
CA LYS A 148 -20.17 -8.04 -8.12
C LYS A 148 -20.52 -7.31 -9.41
N ALA A 149 -20.15 -6.04 -9.56
CA ALA A 149 -20.43 -5.33 -10.80
C ALA A 149 -19.57 -5.89 -11.95
N ASP A 150 -20.23 -6.32 -13.03
CA ASP A 150 -19.55 -6.85 -14.23
C ASP A 150 -18.81 -5.76 -15.03
N ALA A 151 -19.04 -4.48 -14.71
CA ALA A 151 -18.42 -3.34 -15.36
C ALA A 151 -18.11 -2.20 -14.37
N VAL A 152 -17.05 -1.46 -14.65
CA VAL A 152 -16.72 -0.22 -13.95
C VAL A 152 -17.79 0.83 -14.26
N PRO A 153 -18.46 1.41 -13.24
CA PRO A 153 -19.56 2.34 -13.45
C PRO A 153 -19.08 3.67 -14.04
N ASP A 154 -19.99 4.47 -14.59
CA ASP A 154 -19.64 5.77 -15.17
C ASP A 154 -19.04 6.75 -14.14
N ASP A 155 -19.47 6.63 -12.88
CA ASP A 155 -18.99 7.42 -11.73
C ASP A 155 -17.77 6.79 -11.03
N TRP A 156 -16.98 5.98 -11.75
CA TRP A 156 -15.80 5.28 -11.21
C TRP A 156 -14.80 6.18 -10.48
N ASP A 157 -14.71 7.45 -10.87
CA ASP A 157 -13.86 8.47 -10.26
C ASP A 157 -14.34 8.91 -8.86
N ARG A 158 -15.48 8.35 -8.41
CA ARG A 158 -16.07 8.53 -7.09
C ARG A 158 -16.32 7.18 -6.41
N ARG A 159 -15.51 6.17 -6.74
CA ARG A 159 -15.65 4.82 -6.20
C ARG A 159 -14.39 4.31 -5.54
N VAL A 160 -14.54 3.58 -4.45
CA VAL A 160 -13.48 2.78 -3.81
C VAL A 160 -13.66 1.33 -4.23
N PHE A 161 -12.69 0.77 -4.95
CA PHE A 161 -12.71 -0.60 -5.42
C PHE A 161 -11.75 -1.46 -4.60
N PRO A 162 -12.06 -2.74 -4.32
CA PRO A 162 -11.04 -3.70 -3.92
C PRO A 162 -9.91 -3.74 -4.95
N SER A 163 -8.65 -3.83 -4.52
CA SER A 163 -7.50 -3.86 -5.42
C SER A 163 -7.30 -5.25 -6.07
N THR A 164 -8.27 -5.67 -6.86
CA THR A 164 -8.20 -6.92 -7.65
C THR A 164 -7.62 -6.68 -9.03
N TRP A 165 -7.08 -7.73 -9.66
CA TRP A 165 -6.66 -7.66 -11.07
C TRP A 165 -7.79 -7.21 -12.00
N ASP A 166 -8.99 -7.74 -11.79
CA ASP A 166 -10.14 -7.42 -12.63
C ASP A 166 -10.53 -5.93 -12.50
N ASN A 167 -10.54 -5.38 -11.28
CA ASN A 167 -10.79 -3.94 -11.06
C ASN A 167 -9.68 -3.06 -11.64
N LEU A 168 -8.41 -3.45 -11.46
CA LEU A 168 -7.29 -2.68 -11.98
C LEU A 168 -7.29 -2.63 -13.51
N PHE A 169 -7.57 -3.76 -14.18
CA PHE A 169 -7.68 -3.80 -15.64
C PHE A 169 -8.88 -3.02 -16.14
N ALA A 170 -10.04 -3.13 -15.49
CA ALA A 170 -11.22 -2.38 -15.91
C ALA A 170 -11.03 -0.87 -15.73
N LEU A 171 -10.34 -0.44 -14.67
CA LEU A 171 -9.93 0.96 -14.49
C LEU A 171 -8.90 1.39 -15.56
N ALA A 172 -7.96 0.51 -15.93
CA ALA A 172 -7.00 0.78 -17.01
C ALA A 172 -7.74 0.99 -18.34
N ASP A 173 -8.68 0.12 -18.70
CA ASP A 173 -9.51 0.27 -19.89
C ASP A 173 -10.28 1.61 -19.86
N ARG A 174 -10.94 1.91 -18.73
CA ARG A 174 -11.68 3.16 -18.57
C ARG A 174 -10.79 4.40 -18.72
N SER A 175 -9.60 4.39 -18.14
CA SER A 175 -8.63 5.49 -18.21
C SER A 175 -8.18 5.84 -19.63
N THR A 176 -8.19 4.88 -20.55
CA THR A 176 -7.81 5.12 -21.96
C THR A 176 -8.93 5.80 -22.77
N SER A 177 -10.17 5.64 -22.31
CA SER A 177 -11.38 6.19 -22.95
C SER A 177 -11.79 7.58 -22.43
N ASP A 178 -11.42 7.92 -21.19
CA ASP A 178 -11.70 9.23 -20.58
C ASP A 178 -10.66 10.28 -21.00
N LYS A 179 -10.93 10.99 -22.10
CA LYS A 179 -10.02 12.00 -22.66
C LYS A 179 -9.84 13.24 -21.79
N GLU A 180 -10.75 13.52 -20.85
CA GLU A 180 -10.64 14.69 -19.97
C GLU A 180 -9.60 14.45 -18.87
N ARG A 181 -9.56 13.21 -18.34
CA ARG A 181 -8.59 12.73 -17.35
C ARG A 181 -7.32 12.14 -17.97
N PHE A 182 -7.17 12.25 -19.29
CA PHE A 182 -6.05 11.77 -20.07
C PHE A 182 -4.96 12.84 -20.25
N ALA A 183 -3.70 12.45 -20.14
CA ALA A 183 -2.56 13.24 -20.56
C ALA A 183 -1.52 12.35 -21.26
N VAL A 184 -1.11 12.73 -22.48
CA VAL A 184 0.06 12.15 -23.14
C VAL A 184 1.24 13.07 -22.93
N ARG A 185 2.21 12.62 -22.14
CA ARG A 185 3.42 13.39 -21.83
C ARG A 185 4.61 12.45 -21.62
N PRO A 186 5.83 12.93 -21.92
CA PRO A 186 7.05 12.23 -21.53
C PRO A 186 7.11 12.03 -20.01
N GLU A 187 7.79 10.97 -19.60
CA GLU A 187 8.05 10.68 -18.19
C GLU A 187 8.89 11.80 -17.56
N GLY A 188 8.46 12.33 -16.39
CA GLY A 188 9.15 13.42 -15.68
C GLY A 188 8.50 14.80 -15.75
N ASP A 189 7.38 14.94 -16.46
CA ASP A 189 6.61 16.18 -16.48
C ASP A 189 5.89 16.46 -15.14
N ARG A 190 5.48 17.73 -14.94
CA ARG A 190 4.91 18.27 -13.68
C ARG A 190 3.88 17.34 -13.01
N PHE A 191 3.89 17.33 -11.66
CA PHE A 191 2.91 16.67 -10.79
C PHE A 191 1.46 16.93 -11.23
N GLN A 192 0.73 15.87 -11.59
CA GLN A 192 -0.69 15.91 -11.97
C GLN A 192 -1.46 14.79 -11.28
N PRO A 193 -1.95 15.03 -10.05
CA PRO A 193 -2.60 14.01 -9.23
C PRO A 193 -4.01 13.67 -9.74
N THR A 194 -4.52 14.35 -10.77
CA THR A 194 -5.89 14.21 -11.29
C THR A 194 -5.98 13.64 -12.70
N LYS A 195 -4.84 13.47 -13.39
CA LYS A 195 -4.79 12.93 -14.76
C LYS A 195 -3.91 11.68 -14.90
N PHE A 196 -4.39 10.71 -15.66
CA PHE A 196 -3.63 9.53 -16.06
C PHE A 196 -2.59 9.91 -17.09
N GLN A 197 -1.34 9.48 -16.85
CA GLN A 197 -0.20 9.85 -17.66
C GLN A 197 0.25 8.68 -18.53
N PHE A 198 0.04 8.81 -19.84
CA PHE A 198 0.53 7.89 -20.85
C PHE A 198 1.80 8.46 -21.48
N ARG A 199 2.81 7.62 -21.70
CA ARG A 199 4.06 7.98 -22.38
C ARG A 199 3.83 8.39 -23.83
N SER A 200 2.81 7.82 -24.47
CA SER A 200 2.42 8.11 -25.84
C SER A 200 0.98 7.70 -26.11
N GLU A 201 0.39 8.22 -27.19
CA GLU A 201 -0.88 7.72 -27.71
C GLU A 201 -0.81 6.23 -28.08
N LYS A 202 0.37 5.75 -28.51
CA LYS A 202 0.59 4.33 -28.81
C LYS A 202 0.47 3.45 -27.57
N GLU A 203 0.97 3.91 -26.42
CA GLU A 203 0.81 3.18 -25.15
C GLU A 203 -0.67 3.12 -24.75
N ALA A 204 -1.38 4.25 -24.84
CA ALA A 204 -2.80 4.30 -24.54
C ALA A 204 -3.61 3.35 -25.45
N ALA A 205 -3.33 3.36 -26.76
CA ALA A 205 -3.96 2.45 -27.71
C ALA A 205 -3.61 0.98 -27.43
N PHE A 206 -2.35 0.71 -27.08
CA PHE A 206 -1.90 -0.64 -26.72
C PHE A 206 -2.69 -1.19 -25.52
N ILE A 207 -2.80 -0.42 -24.43
CA ILE A 207 -3.59 -0.79 -23.25
C ILE A 207 -5.06 -1.03 -23.64
N ALA A 208 -5.66 -0.10 -24.37
CA ALA A 208 -7.07 -0.18 -24.76
C ALA A 208 -7.40 -1.40 -25.64
N SER A 209 -6.44 -1.82 -26.48
CA SER A 209 -6.61 -2.96 -27.39
C SER A 209 -6.10 -4.29 -26.84
N PHE A 210 -5.57 -4.31 -25.61
CA PHE A 210 -4.92 -5.51 -25.09
C PHE A 210 -5.96 -6.63 -24.87
N PRO A 211 -5.74 -7.84 -25.42
CA PRO A 211 -6.79 -8.86 -25.47
C PRO A 211 -7.11 -9.44 -24.09
N ASP A 212 -8.37 -9.77 -23.85
CA ASP A 212 -8.82 -10.40 -22.59
C ASP A 212 -8.11 -11.72 -22.29
N ALA A 213 -7.77 -12.49 -23.31
CA ALA A 213 -6.94 -13.70 -23.16
C ALA A 213 -5.54 -13.37 -22.61
N GLY A 214 -4.98 -12.22 -22.99
CA GLY A 214 -3.74 -11.69 -22.41
C GLY A 214 -3.93 -11.25 -20.97
N LYS A 215 -4.99 -10.48 -20.66
CA LYS A 215 -5.32 -10.06 -19.28
C LYS A 215 -5.44 -11.28 -18.34
N LYS A 216 -6.08 -12.36 -18.83
CA LYS A 216 -6.19 -13.64 -18.12
C LYS A 216 -4.85 -14.31 -17.85
N ARG A 217 -3.87 -14.20 -18.75
CA ARG A 217 -2.50 -14.72 -18.52
C ARG A 217 -1.74 -13.85 -17.52
N VAL A 218 -1.80 -12.52 -17.68
CA VAL A 218 -1.11 -11.56 -16.81
C VAL A 218 -1.50 -11.72 -15.34
N ARG A 219 -2.77 -12.02 -15.04
CA ARG A 219 -3.23 -12.27 -13.65
C ARG A 219 -2.85 -13.64 -13.09
N ALA A 220 -2.57 -14.62 -13.95
CA ALA A 220 -2.39 -16.02 -13.54
C ALA A 220 -0.91 -16.43 -13.45
N ILE A 221 -0.02 -15.69 -14.11
CA ILE A 221 1.41 -15.96 -14.15
C ILE A 221 2.10 -15.16 -13.05
N GLU A 222 3.00 -15.82 -12.31
CA GLU A 222 3.85 -15.17 -11.31
C GLU A 222 4.71 -14.07 -11.93
N TYR A 223 4.93 -12.98 -11.18
CA TYR A 223 5.59 -11.78 -11.67
C TYR A 223 6.96 -12.06 -12.32
N ALA A 224 7.81 -12.86 -11.66
CA ALA A 224 9.13 -13.22 -12.18
C ALA A 224 9.05 -13.99 -13.51
N ALA A 225 8.12 -14.95 -13.61
CA ALA A 225 7.92 -15.72 -14.85
C ALA A 225 7.40 -14.83 -15.99
N LEU A 226 6.53 -13.86 -15.68
CA LEU A 226 6.04 -12.90 -16.66
C LEU A 226 7.17 -11.99 -17.16
N ARG A 227 8.03 -11.52 -16.24
CA ARG A 227 9.22 -10.71 -16.55
C ARG A 227 10.21 -11.46 -17.44
N ASP A 228 10.51 -12.71 -17.09
CA ASP A 228 11.47 -13.53 -17.82
C ASP A 228 10.97 -13.90 -19.23
N ALA A 229 9.67 -14.17 -19.36
CA ALA A 229 9.04 -14.43 -20.66
C ALA A 229 9.02 -13.18 -21.56
N GLY A 230 8.86 -12.00 -20.96
CA GLY A 230 8.80 -10.73 -21.67
C GLY A 230 7.59 -10.62 -22.60
N GLY A 231 7.78 -9.91 -23.72
CA GLY A 231 6.74 -9.75 -24.74
C GLY A 231 5.55 -8.87 -24.32
N ALA A 232 4.42 -9.02 -25.03
CA ALA A 232 3.28 -8.13 -24.87
C ALA A 232 2.61 -8.22 -23.49
N ASP A 233 2.55 -9.42 -22.89
CA ASP A 233 1.95 -9.61 -21.57
C ASP A 233 2.75 -8.88 -20.49
N TRP A 234 4.09 -8.94 -20.56
CA TRP A 234 4.97 -8.18 -19.68
C TRP A 234 4.86 -6.67 -19.89
N VAL A 235 4.88 -6.20 -21.14
CA VAL A 235 4.73 -4.77 -21.45
C VAL A 235 3.39 -4.23 -20.93
N TYR A 236 2.32 -4.99 -21.10
CA TYR A 236 1.00 -4.62 -20.57
C TYR A 236 1.00 -4.53 -19.04
N ARG A 237 1.56 -5.53 -18.36
CA ARG A 237 1.73 -5.53 -16.90
C ARG A 237 2.45 -4.26 -16.43
N GLN A 238 3.61 -3.96 -16.99
CA GLN A 238 4.40 -2.79 -16.62
C GLN A 238 3.66 -1.46 -16.89
N SER A 239 2.95 -1.37 -18.01
CA SER A 239 2.16 -0.18 -18.34
C SER A 239 1.05 0.07 -17.33
N VAL A 240 0.30 -0.98 -16.94
CA VAL A 240 -0.74 -0.88 -15.91
C VAL A 240 -0.13 -0.54 -14.54
N GLU A 241 0.92 -1.23 -14.13
CA GLU A 241 1.59 -0.98 -12.84
C GLU A 241 2.10 0.45 -12.74
N ARG A 242 2.74 0.96 -13.80
CA ARG A 242 3.21 2.35 -13.86
C ARG A 242 2.05 3.34 -13.75
N LEU A 243 0.97 3.09 -14.49
CA LEU A 243 -0.20 3.98 -14.59
C LEU A 243 -0.89 4.17 -13.24
N PHE A 244 -0.98 3.11 -12.43
CA PHE A 244 -1.64 3.12 -11.12
C PHE A 244 -0.66 3.22 -9.93
N GLY A 245 0.64 3.00 -10.18
CA GLY A 245 1.64 2.93 -9.11
C GLY A 245 1.56 1.64 -8.30
N ALA A 246 1.14 0.54 -8.93
CA ALA A 246 1.22 -0.78 -8.33
C ALA A 246 2.68 -1.27 -8.32
N SER A 247 3.10 -1.93 -7.25
CA SER A 247 4.44 -2.53 -7.15
C SER A 247 4.44 -3.96 -7.69
N GLU A 248 5.62 -4.54 -7.84
CA GLU A 248 5.78 -5.98 -8.16
C GLU A 248 5.19 -6.91 -7.09
N HIS A 249 4.92 -6.40 -5.89
CA HIS A 249 4.30 -7.13 -4.80
C HIS A 249 2.77 -7.04 -4.79
N TYR A 250 2.19 -6.31 -5.75
CA TYR A 250 0.75 -6.27 -5.95
C TYR A 250 0.22 -7.66 -6.33
N THR A 251 -0.64 -8.20 -5.46
CA THR A 251 -1.22 -9.55 -5.56
C THR A 251 -2.42 -9.56 -6.50
N GLY A 252 -3.18 -8.46 -6.53
CA GLY A 252 -4.44 -8.36 -7.26
C GLY A 252 -5.56 -9.26 -6.74
N ASP A 253 -5.51 -9.61 -5.45
CA ASP A 253 -6.56 -10.35 -4.73
C ASP A 253 -7.38 -9.46 -3.78
N GLY A 254 -7.19 -8.13 -3.83
CA GLY A 254 -7.81 -7.16 -2.94
C GLY A 254 -7.17 -7.10 -1.55
N ARG A 255 -5.98 -7.66 -1.37
CA ARG A 255 -5.24 -7.63 -0.12
C ARG A 255 -3.77 -7.29 -0.33
N THR A 256 -3.14 -6.67 0.65
CA THR A 256 -1.69 -6.43 0.63
C THR A 256 -0.92 -7.75 0.72
N LYS A 257 0.34 -7.74 0.27
CA LYS A 257 1.29 -8.84 0.54
C LYS A 257 2.07 -8.54 1.81
N LEU A 258 2.04 -9.42 2.80
CA LEU A 258 2.93 -9.27 3.96
C LEU A 258 4.35 -9.72 3.59
N THR A 259 5.30 -8.80 3.56
CA THR A 259 6.70 -9.08 3.22
C THR A 259 7.53 -9.51 4.44
N LEU A 260 7.11 -9.10 5.64
CA LEU A 260 7.58 -9.68 6.92
C LEU A 260 6.49 -10.60 7.49
N ALA A 261 6.54 -11.88 7.12
CA ALA A 261 5.78 -12.93 7.77
C ALA A 261 6.74 -14.02 8.28
N GLY A 262 6.55 -14.48 9.52
CA GLY A 262 7.35 -15.60 10.05
C GLY A 262 7.23 -16.84 9.16
N LYS A 263 8.25 -17.72 9.19
CA LYS A 263 8.43 -18.91 8.31
C LYS A 263 7.24 -19.90 8.20
N LYS A 264 6.13 -19.70 8.90
CA LYS A 264 4.95 -20.58 8.91
C LYS A 264 3.77 -19.92 8.19
N LYS A 265 3.65 -20.25 6.90
CA LYS A 265 2.58 -19.96 5.93
C LYS A 265 2.47 -18.49 5.46
N PRO A 266 2.22 -18.26 4.16
CA PRO A 266 1.83 -16.95 3.67
C PRO A 266 0.54 -16.54 4.37
N ARG A 267 0.59 -15.47 5.16
CA ARG A 267 -0.59 -14.86 5.74
C ARG A 267 -1.14 -13.88 4.72
N ALA A 268 -2.41 -14.03 4.35
CA ALA A 268 -3.13 -13.00 3.61
C ALA A 268 -2.89 -11.65 4.30
N GLY A 269 -2.56 -10.60 3.54
CA GLY A 269 -2.35 -9.27 4.13
C GLY A 269 -3.64 -8.56 4.44
N PHE A 270 -3.61 -7.24 4.54
CA PHE A 270 -4.76 -6.42 4.91
C PHE A 270 -5.62 -6.11 3.70
N PRO A 271 -6.92 -5.82 3.85
CA PRO A 271 -7.72 -5.29 2.75
C PRO A 271 -7.02 -4.11 2.08
N GLU A 272 -6.99 -4.13 0.75
CA GLU A 272 -6.36 -3.11 -0.08
C GLU A 272 -7.34 -2.63 -1.15
N PHE A 273 -7.29 -1.34 -1.45
CA PHE A 273 -8.27 -0.66 -2.29
C PHE A 273 -7.61 0.26 -3.31
N LEU A 274 -8.29 0.45 -4.43
CA LEU A 274 -8.06 1.47 -5.45
C LEU A 274 -9.11 2.55 -5.27
N ALA A 275 -8.70 3.79 -5.02
CA ALA A 275 -9.62 4.89 -4.72
C ALA A 275 -9.20 6.19 -5.42
N PRO A 276 -10.12 7.13 -5.64
CA PRO A 276 -9.79 8.43 -6.22
C PRO A 276 -8.83 9.20 -5.31
N ASN A 277 -7.81 9.80 -5.89
CA ASN A 277 -6.91 10.67 -5.17
C ASN A 277 -7.63 11.94 -4.70
N ALA A 278 -7.24 12.45 -3.54
CA ALA A 278 -7.83 13.63 -2.94
C ALA A 278 -6.77 14.50 -2.27
N GLU A 279 -7.01 15.81 -2.27
CA GLU A 279 -6.29 16.73 -1.41
C GLU A 279 -6.63 16.46 0.05
N LEU A 280 -5.62 16.46 0.92
CA LEU A 280 -5.81 16.21 2.35
C LEU A 280 -6.79 17.22 2.97
N LYS A 281 -6.71 18.49 2.55
CA LYS A 281 -7.62 19.56 3.02
C LYS A 281 -9.05 19.43 2.48
N GLY A 282 -9.25 18.66 1.42
CA GLY A 282 -10.56 18.40 0.84
C GLY A 282 -11.31 17.24 1.48
N LEU A 283 -10.66 16.49 2.38
CA LEU A 283 -11.27 15.36 3.07
C LEU A 283 -12.13 15.85 4.25
N PRO A 284 -13.39 15.40 4.39
CA PRO A 284 -14.27 15.84 5.47
C PRO A 284 -13.82 15.34 6.85
N ALA A 285 -13.09 14.22 6.89
CA ALA A 285 -12.47 13.70 8.08
C ALA A 285 -11.06 13.23 7.75
N VAL A 286 -10.07 13.83 8.40
CA VAL A 286 -8.66 13.44 8.25
C VAL A 286 -7.91 13.64 9.56
N ALA A 287 -7.04 12.70 9.89
CA ALA A 287 -6.07 12.79 10.97
C ALA A 287 -4.71 12.27 10.48
N VAL A 288 -3.63 12.85 10.99
CA VAL A 288 -2.26 12.49 10.63
C VAL A 288 -1.51 12.11 11.89
N VAL A 289 -1.06 10.86 11.96
CA VAL A 289 -0.30 10.30 13.09
C VAL A 289 1.12 10.01 12.65
N SER A 290 2.10 10.45 13.43
CA SER A 290 3.52 10.15 13.20
C SER A 290 3.78 8.65 13.34
N LEU A 291 4.49 8.07 12.36
CA LEU A 291 5.03 6.71 12.44
C LEU A 291 6.54 6.70 12.74
N GLY A 292 7.17 7.88 12.84
CA GLY A 292 8.60 8.04 13.05
C GLY A 292 9.42 7.85 11.77
N ALA A 293 10.70 7.54 11.93
CA ALA A 293 11.64 7.25 10.85
C ALA A 293 12.42 5.99 11.20
N LEU A 294 12.84 5.23 10.17
CA LEU A 294 13.72 4.09 10.37
C LEU A 294 15.12 4.57 10.73
N ARG A 295 15.71 3.91 11.72
CA ARG A 295 17.08 4.12 12.16
C ARG A 295 17.78 2.77 12.14
N VAL A 296 18.76 2.62 11.25
CA VAL A 296 19.70 1.50 11.30
C VAL A 296 20.82 1.94 12.23
N SER A 297 21.02 1.24 13.33
CA SER A 297 22.17 1.47 14.21
C SER A 297 23.10 0.28 14.12
N ASP A 298 24.37 0.53 13.80
CA ASP A 298 25.43 -0.47 13.94
C ASP A 298 25.53 -0.86 15.42
N LYS A 299 25.17 -2.09 15.75
CA LYS A 299 25.45 -2.69 17.05
C LYS A 299 26.19 -4.00 16.85
#